data_AF-A0A3A9ERD6-F1
#
_entry.id   AF-A0A3A9ERD6-F1
#
_cell.length_a   1.000
_cell.length_b   1.000
_cell.length_c   1.000
_cell.angle_alpha   90.00
_cell.angle_beta   90.00
_cell.angle_gamma   90.00
#
_symmetry.space_group_name_H-M   'P 1'
#
loop_
_entity.id
_entity.type
_entity.pdbx_description
1 polymer ?
#
loop_
_entity_poly.entity_id
_entity_poly.type
_entity_poly.pdbx_seq_one_letter_code
_entity_poly.pdbx_strand_id
1 'polypeptide(L)'
;SLCTNPENLQGTLEDALVGSHVFIGVSAPHIVSKEMISTMAKESIVFPMANPVPEIDPALAKEGGALIVGTGRSDYPNQINNVLAFPGIFRGALDVRARDINDQMKLAASHAIASLVSHKELSKDYILPKAFDKRVGPAVAKAVAKAARESHVAKL
;
A
#
# COMPACT_ATOMS: atom_id res chain seq x y z
N SER A 1 21.50 0.71 -10.07
CA SER A 1 20.94 1.75 -9.19
C SER A 1 19.44 1.80 -9.41
N LEU A 2 18.66 2.13 -8.39
CA LEU A 2 17.27 2.53 -8.59
C LEU A 2 17.30 3.89 -9.30
N CYS A 3 16.94 3.91 -10.57
CA CYS A 3 16.80 5.12 -11.37
C CYS A 3 15.31 5.33 -11.63
N THR A 4 14.79 6.49 -11.22
CA THR A 4 13.44 6.91 -11.54
C THR A 4 13.48 7.85 -12.74
N ASN A 5 12.39 7.93 -13.49
CA ASN A 5 12.24 8.80 -14.66
C ASN A 5 13.44 8.74 -15.65
N PRO A 6 13.81 7.54 -16.15
CA PRO A 6 14.98 7.39 -17.03
C PRO A 6 14.82 8.13 -18.36
N GLU A 7 13.59 8.37 -18.79
CA GLU A 7 13.24 9.13 -20.00
C GLU A 7 13.25 10.65 -19.76
N ASN A 8 13.55 11.10 -18.53
CA ASN A 8 13.57 12.50 -18.12
C ASN A 8 12.29 13.25 -18.52
N LEU A 9 11.14 12.59 -18.34
CA LEU A 9 9.82 13.18 -18.55
C LEU A 9 9.68 14.44 -17.69
N GLN A 10 9.13 15.49 -18.28
CA GLN A 10 8.86 16.78 -17.66
C GLN A 10 7.37 17.09 -17.84
N GLY A 11 6.77 17.82 -16.91
CA GLY A 11 5.38 18.24 -17.02
C GLY A 11 4.66 18.27 -15.69
N THR A 12 3.35 18.17 -15.78
CA THR A 12 2.40 18.17 -14.69
C THR A 12 2.09 16.74 -14.22
N LEU A 13 1.27 16.63 -13.17
CA LEU A 13 0.73 15.34 -12.73
C LEU A 13 -0.11 14.67 -13.83
N GLU A 14 -0.85 15.44 -14.62
CA GLU A 14 -1.66 14.92 -15.71
C GLU A 14 -0.79 14.23 -16.76
N ASP A 15 0.33 14.86 -17.14
CA ASP A 15 1.28 14.30 -18.10
C ASP A 15 1.89 12.98 -17.59
N ALA A 16 2.17 12.89 -16.29
CA ALA A 16 2.72 11.68 -15.67
C ALA A 16 1.71 10.53 -15.56
N LEU A 17 0.41 10.82 -15.59
CA LEU A 17 -0.65 9.80 -15.48
C LEU A 17 -0.95 9.11 -16.80
N VAL A 18 -0.67 9.74 -17.95
CA VAL A 18 -0.93 9.17 -19.28
C VAL A 18 -0.22 7.82 -19.43
N GLY A 19 -0.99 6.76 -19.68
CA GLY A 19 -0.47 5.40 -19.86
C GLY A 19 0.14 4.76 -18.60
N SER A 20 0.08 5.42 -17.44
CA SER A 20 0.58 4.87 -16.19
C SER A 20 -0.32 3.70 -15.70
N HIS A 21 0.30 2.68 -15.10
CA HIS A 21 -0.42 1.52 -14.59
C HIS A 21 -0.85 1.67 -13.13
N VAL A 22 -0.08 2.45 -12.36
CA VAL A 22 -0.29 2.62 -10.93
C VAL A 22 -0.13 4.09 -10.56
N PHE A 23 -1.12 4.64 -9.87
CA PHE A 23 -1.02 5.91 -9.16
C PHE A 23 -1.02 5.66 -7.65
N ILE A 24 -0.07 6.27 -6.93
CA ILE A 24 -0.01 6.24 -5.46
C ILE A 24 0.07 7.70 -4.99
N GLY A 25 -1.05 8.21 -4.47
CA GLY A 25 -1.17 9.54 -3.89
C GLY A 25 -1.02 9.51 -2.38
N VAL A 26 -0.17 10.39 -1.84
CA VAL A 26 0.02 10.63 -0.40
C VAL A 26 0.20 12.12 -0.10
N SER A 27 -0.45 12.99 -0.87
CA SER A 27 -0.17 14.43 -0.88
C SER A 27 -1.37 15.29 -0.43
N ALA A 28 -2.17 15.78 -1.38
CA ALA A 28 -3.14 16.85 -1.17
C ALA A 28 -4.52 16.49 -1.77
N PRO A 29 -5.62 17.06 -1.23
CA PRO A 29 -6.96 16.73 -1.70
C PRO A 29 -7.26 17.30 -3.09
N HIS A 30 -8.10 16.58 -3.86
CA HIS A 30 -8.68 17.05 -5.13
C HIS A 30 -7.68 17.46 -6.23
N ILE A 31 -6.47 16.89 -6.23
CA ILE A 31 -5.45 17.18 -7.24
C ILE A 31 -5.51 16.23 -8.45
N VAL A 32 -6.31 15.16 -8.38
CA VAL A 32 -6.53 14.22 -9.49
C VAL A 32 -8.00 14.26 -9.91
N SER A 33 -8.24 14.39 -11.22
CA SER A 33 -9.60 14.39 -11.80
C SER A 33 -9.94 13.04 -12.43
N LYS A 34 -11.24 12.83 -12.72
CA LYS A 34 -11.73 11.65 -13.43
C LYS A 34 -11.12 11.53 -14.83
N GLU A 35 -10.92 12.65 -15.50
CA GLU A 35 -10.31 12.75 -16.82
C GLU A 35 -8.83 12.34 -16.77
N MET A 36 -8.10 12.72 -15.73
CA MET A 36 -6.73 12.24 -15.55
C MET A 36 -6.68 10.72 -15.35
N ILE A 37 -7.65 10.14 -14.64
CA ILE A 37 -7.72 8.68 -14.48
C ILE A 37 -8.03 7.98 -15.82
N SER A 38 -8.82 8.59 -16.69
CA SER A 38 -9.17 7.98 -17.98
C SER A 38 -8.02 7.96 -18.99
N THR A 39 -6.94 8.73 -18.77
CA THR A 39 -5.72 8.67 -19.58
C THR A 39 -4.74 7.58 -19.12
N MET A 40 -4.94 6.99 -17.94
CA MET A 40 -4.11 5.89 -17.43
C MET A 40 -4.25 4.63 -18.30
N ALA A 41 -3.32 3.69 -18.14
CA ALA A 41 -3.41 2.39 -18.81
C ALA A 41 -4.69 1.65 -18.41
N LYS A 42 -5.17 0.77 -19.32
CA LYS A 42 -6.25 -0.16 -19.00
C LYS A 42 -5.84 -1.02 -17.79
N GLU A 43 -6.81 -1.34 -16.94
CA GLU A 43 -6.58 -2.14 -15.74
C GLU A 43 -5.72 -1.44 -14.66
N SER A 44 -5.74 -0.10 -14.62
CA SER A 44 -4.95 0.70 -13.69
C SER A 44 -5.34 0.51 -12.21
N ILE A 45 -4.36 0.72 -11.34
CA ILE A 45 -4.48 0.71 -9.88
C ILE A 45 -4.32 2.16 -9.38
N VAL A 46 -5.27 2.64 -8.60
CA VAL A 46 -5.28 4.03 -8.11
C VAL A 46 -5.41 4.05 -6.60
N PHE A 47 -4.36 4.50 -5.91
CA PHE A 47 -4.33 4.61 -4.45
C PHE A 47 -4.31 6.07 -3.98
N PRO A 48 -5.47 6.75 -3.87
CA PRO A 48 -5.51 8.11 -3.35
C PRO A 48 -5.63 8.07 -1.82
N MET A 49 -4.50 8.25 -1.12
CA MET A 49 -4.37 8.01 0.32
C MET A 49 -4.22 9.30 1.16
N ALA A 50 -4.34 10.49 0.57
CA ALA A 50 -4.44 11.71 1.37
C ALA A 50 -5.64 11.64 2.35
N ASN A 51 -5.43 12.18 3.56
CA ASN A 51 -6.44 12.21 4.62
C ASN A 51 -6.67 13.65 5.09
N PRO A 52 -7.90 14.04 5.50
CA PRO A 52 -9.13 13.23 5.46
C PRO A 52 -9.77 13.16 4.07
N VAL A 53 -9.37 14.06 3.16
CA VAL A 53 -9.89 14.13 1.79
C VAL A 53 -8.81 13.62 0.83
N PRO A 54 -9.11 12.63 -0.01
CA PRO A 54 -8.16 12.01 -0.93
C PRO A 54 -7.86 12.90 -2.15
N GLU A 55 -6.81 12.54 -2.89
CA GLU A 55 -6.40 13.18 -4.15
C GLU A 55 -7.54 13.19 -5.19
N ILE A 56 -8.36 12.14 -5.19
CA ILE A 56 -9.60 12.00 -5.96
C ILE A 56 -10.59 11.18 -5.12
N ASP A 57 -11.89 11.47 -5.23
CA ASP A 57 -12.91 10.61 -4.63
C ASP A 57 -12.82 9.19 -5.23
N PRO A 58 -12.78 8.11 -4.41
CA PRO A 58 -12.64 6.76 -4.92
C PRO A 58 -13.74 6.34 -5.92
N ALA A 59 -14.96 6.88 -5.80
CA ALA A 59 -16.01 6.62 -6.77
C ALA A 59 -15.70 7.26 -8.13
N LEU A 60 -15.20 8.50 -8.14
CA LEU A 60 -14.78 9.19 -9.36
C LEU A 60 -13.58 8.48 -10.03
N ALA A 61 -12.65 7.94 -9.24
CA ALA A 61 -11.56 7.13 -9.78
C ALA A 61 -12.07 5.87 -10.50
N LYS A 62 -13.05 5.16 -9.92
CA LYS A 62 -13.71 4.02 -10.59
C LYS A 62 -14.44 4.45 -11.86
N GLU A 63 -15.17 5.56 -11.82
CA GLU A 63 -15.84 6.09 -13.01
C GLU A 63 -14.86 6.53 -14.10
N GLY A 64 -13.63 6.94 -13.73
CA GLY A 64 -12.56 7.26 -14.66
C GLY A 64 -11.93 6.05 -15.33
N GLY A 65 -12.23 4.83 -14.86
CA GLY A 65 -11.76 3.57 -15.45
C GLY A 65 -10.74 2.79 -14.63
N ALA A 66 -10.44 3.24 -13.39
CA ALA A 66 -9.56 2.49 -12.49
C ALA A 66 -10.14 1.10 -12.17
N LEU A 67 -9.31 0.06 -12.31
CA LEU A 67 -9.71 -1.31 -12.01
C LEU A 67 -9.76 -1.58 -10.51
N ILE A 68 -8.74 -1.09 -9.81
CA ILE A 68 -8.57 -1.26 -8.37
C ILE A 68 -8.38 0.13 -7.77
N VAL A 69 -9.17 0.43 -6.73
CA VAL A 69 -9.02 1.65 -5.96
C VAL A 69 -8.85 1.30 -4.49
N GLY A 70 -7.88 1.92 -3.82
CA GLY A 70 -7.60 1.73 -2.39
C GLY A 70 -7.21 3.05 -1.72
N THR A 71 -7.74 3.33 -0.54
CA THR A 71 -7.63 4.66 0.08
C THR A 71 -7.38 4.55 1.58
N GLY A 72 -7.02 5.65 2.26
CA GLY A 72 -6.90 5.69 3.72
C GLY A 72 -8.25 5.62 4.45
N ARG A 73 -9.33 5.97 3.75
CA ARG A 73 -10.70 6.03 4.25
C ARG A 73 -11.30 4.65 4.54
N SER A 74 -11.99 4.51 5.67
CA SER A 74 -12.58 3.24 6.14
C SER A 74 -13.94 2.92 5.52
N ASP A 75 -14.60 3.90 4.91
CA ASP A 75 -15.91 3.76 4.28
C ASP A 75 -15.85 3.21 2.84
N TYR A 76 -14.65 2.91 2.33
CA TYR A 76 -14.44 2.30 1.02
C TYR A 76 -13.76 0.92 1.12
N PRO A 77 -13.92 0.06 0.10
CA PRO A 77 -13.11 -1.15 -0.05
C PRO A 77 -11.62 -0.82 -0.10
N ASN A 78 -10.78 -1.83 0.14
CA ASN A 78 -9.32 -1.71 0.09
C ASN A 78 -8.77 -0.55 0.95
N GLN A 79 -9.19 -0.45 2.22
CA GLN A 79 -8.62 0.54 3.13
C GLN A 79 -7.15 0.25 3.42
N ILE A 80 -6.26 1.13 2.97
CA ILE A 80 -4.82 1.09 3.25
C ILE A 80 -4.55 1.87 4.53
N ASN A 81 -4.27 1.14 5.61
CA ASN A 81 -4.09 1.74 6.93
C ASN A 81 -2.90 1.13 7.67
N ASN A 82 -2.10 1.99 8.30
CA ASN A 82 -0.90 1.60 9.04
C ASN A 82 -1.18 0.65 10.21
N VAL A 83 -2.42 0.56 10.70
CA VAL A 83 -2.86 -0.41 11.72
C VAL A 83 -2.62 -1.86 11.31
N LEU A 84 -2.56 -2.14 10.00
CA LEU A 84 -2.19 -3.46 9.49
C LEU A 84 -0.71 -3.80 9.70
N ALA A 85 0.14 -2.80 9.94
CA ALA A 85 1.59 -2.97 10.02
C ALA A 85 2.13 -2.73 11.44
N PHE A 86 1.90 -1.54 12.01
CA PHE A 86 2.63 -1.12 13.21
C PHE A 86 2.49 -2.08 14.41
N PRO A 87 1.32 -2.63 14.78
CA PRO A 87 1.21 -3.48 15.95
C PRO A 87 2.06 -4.75 15.81
N GLY A 88 2.02 -5.36 14.62
CA GLY A 88 2.78 -6.57 14.31
C GLY A 88 4.29 -6.30 14.20
N ILE A 89 4.69 -5.21 13.54
CA ILE A 89 6.11 -4.83 13.41
C ILE A 89 6.72 -4.65 14.80
N PHE A 90 6.09 -3.87 15.67
CA PHE A 90 6.61 -3.64 17.01
C PHE A 90 6.60 -4.92 17.85
N ARG A 91 5.52 -5.73 17.80
CA ARG A 91 5.48 -7.01 18.52
C ARG A 91 6.64 -7.92 18.11
N GLY A 92 6.84 -8.13 16.82
CA GLY A 92 7.89 -9.01 16.30
C GLY A 92 9.30 -8.51 16.61
N ALA A 93 9.54 -7.21 16.51
CA ALA A 93 10.81 -6.60 16.88
C ALA A 93 11.11 -6.73 18.38
N LEU A 94 10.11 -6.50 19.24
CA LEU A 94 10.22 -6.64 20.69
C LEU A 94 10.44 -8.10 21.11
N ASP A 95 9.76 -9.06 20.48
CA ASP A 95 9.90 -10.50 20.74
C ASP A 95 11.33 -11.00 20.65
N VAL A 96 12.13 -10.41 19.75
CA VAL A 96 13.52 -10.82 19.49
C VAL A 96 14.54 -9.76 19.91
N ARG A 97 14.07 -8.72 20.60
CA ARG A 97 14.88 -7.56 21.05
C ARG A 97 15.73 -6.98 19.91
N ALA A 98 15.11 -6.81 18.74
CA ALA A 98 15.75 -6.23 17.57
C ALA A 98 16.34 -4.84 17.89
N ARG A 99 17.54 -4.57 17.37
CA ARG A 99 18.23 -3.27 17.52
C ARG A 99 17.73 -2.20 16.56
N ASP A 100 17.02 -2.62 15.52
CA ASP A 100 16.59 -1.75 14.42
C ASP A 100 15.34 -2.34 13.74
N ILE A 101 14.64 -1.52 12.95
CA ILE A 101 13.58 -1.91 12.01
C ILE A 101 14.09 -1.64 10.59
N ASN A 102 14.84 -2.60 10.04
CA ASN A 102 15.46 -2.47 8.72
C ASN A 102 14.49 -2.80 7.56
N ASP A 103 14.97 -2.62 6.32
CA ASP A 103 14.13 -2.82 5.13
C ASP A 103 13.72 -4.29 4.93
N GLN A 104 14.54 -5.26 5.32
CA GLN A 104 14.16 -6.67 5.31
C GLN A 104 12.95 -6.94 6.22
N MET A 105 12.90 -6.31 7.40
CA MET A 105 11.77 -6.40 8.31
C MET A 105 10.52 -5.72 7.74
N LYS A 106 10.66 -4.55 7.10
CA LYS A 106 9.54 -3.84 6.45
C LYS A 106 8.96 -4.67 5.30
N LEU A 107 9.82 -5.24 4.44
CA LEU A 107 9.40 -6.13 3.35
C LEU A 107 8.70 -7.39 3.89
N ALA A 108 9.25 -8.01 4.94
CA ALA A 108 8.63 -9.16 5.59
C ALA A 108 7.22 -8.85 6.14
N ALA A 109 7.03 -7.66 6.73
CA ALA A 109 5.72 -7.20 7.17
C ALA A 109 4.75 -7.06 5.99
N SER A 110 5.16 -6.38 4.91
CA SER A 110 4.33 -6.20 3.70
C SER A 110 3.91 -7.53 3.09
N HIS A 111 4.84 -8.49 2.96
CA HIS A 111 4.54 -9.83 2.45
C HIS A 111 3.62 -10.62 3.39
N ALA A 112 3.80 -10.51 4.71
CA ALA A 112 2.91 -11.16 5.67
C ALA A 112 1.47 -10.64 5.56
N ILE A 113 1.27 -9.33 5.44
CA ILE A 113 -0.06 -8.72 5.24
C ILE A 113 -0.69 -9.23 3.94
N ALA A 114 0.04 -9.17 2.83
CA ALA A 114 -0.46 -9.61 1.52
C ALA A 114 -0.83 -11.11 1.50
N SER A 115 -0.05 -11.95 2.19
CA SER A 115 -0.28 -13.40 2.23
C SER A 115 -1.57 -13.83 2.94
N LEU A 116 -2.21 -12.92 3.68
CA LEU A 116 -3.48 -13.20 4.38
C LEU A 116 -4.70 -13.13 3.46
N VAL A 117 -4.54 -12.61 2.24
CA VAL A 117 -5.54 -12.62 1.19
C VAL A 117 -5.24 -13.79 0.26
N SER A 118 -6.03 -14.84 0.33
CA SER A 118 -5.93 -16.00 -0.54
C SER A 118 -6.38 -15.69 -1.98
N HIS A 119 -5.90 -16.48 -2.95
CA HIS A 119 -6.36 -16.36 -4.34
C HIS A 119 -7.89 -16.52 -4.51
N LYS A 120 -8.57 -17.19 -3.56
CA LYS A 120 -10.03 -17.40 -3.62
C LYS A 120 -10.84 -16.18 -3.18
N GLU A 121 -10.28 -15.35 -2.31
CA GLU A 121 -10.94 -14.13 -1.81
C GLU A 121 -10.44 -12.85 -2.47
N LEU A 122 -9.28 -12.93 -3.15
CA LEU A 122 -8.72 -11.83 -3.92
C LEU A 122 -9.72 -11.33 -4.98
N SER A 123 -10.04 -10.05 -4.91
CA SER A 123 -10.90 -9.39 -5.88
C SER A 123 -10.53 -7.91 -6.01
N LYS A 124 -11.12 -7.22 -6.98
CA LYS A 124 -10.88 -5.78 -7.20
C LYS A 124 -11.19 -4.91 -5.97
N ASP A 125 -12.10 -5.38 -5.12
CA ASP A 125 -12.53 -4.72 -3.89
C ASP A 125 -11.96 -5.38 -2.61
N TYR A 126 -11.07 -6.37 -2.75
CA TYR A 126 -10.43 -7.03 -1.61
C TYR A 126 -9.01 -7.47 -1.96
N ILE A 127 -8.05 -6.54 -1.88
CA ILE A 127 -6.62 -6.78 -2.15
C ILE A 127 -5.76 -6.85 -0.88
N LEU A 128 -6.31 -6.46 0.26
CA LEU A 128 -5.65 -6.45 1.57
C LEU A 128 -6.65 -6.78 2.69
N PRO A 129 -6.21 -7.38 3.81
CA PRO A 129 -7.09 -7.71 4.92
C PRO A 129 -7.68 -6.44 5.54
N LYS A 130 -8.81 -6.60 6.24
CA LYS A 130 -9.47 -5.49 6.95
C LYS A 130 -8.60 -5.02 8.12
N ALA A 131 -8.69 -3.73 8.45
CA ALA A 131 -7.92 -3.06 9.51
C ALA A 131 -7.85 -3.83 10.85
N PHE A 132 -8.93 -4.49 11.26
CA PHE A 132 -9.02 -5.23 12.53
C PHE A 132 -9.05 -6.76 12.36
N ASP A 133 -8.54 -7.27 11.23
CA ASP A 133 -8.37 -8.71 11.05
C ASP A 133 -7.36 -9.24 12.07
N LYS A 134 -7.84 -10.09 12.98
CA LYS A 134 -7.05 -10.64 14.09
C LYS A 134 -5.86 -11.49 13.63
N ARG A 135 -5.84 -11.93 12.36
CA ARG A 135 -4.73 -12.70 11.77
C ARG A 135 -3.50 -11.83 11.49
N VAL A 136 -3.69 -10.53 11.27
CA VAL A 136 -2.65 -9.60 10.81
C VAL A 136 -1.53 -9.44 11.82
N GLY A 137 -1.86 -9.06 13.06
CA GLY A 137 -0.87 -8.82 14.12
C GLY A 137 0.09 -10.01 14.33
N PRO A 138 -0.42 -11.23 14.58
CA PRO A 138 0.40 -12.43 14.75
C PRO A 138 1.24 -12.78 13.51
N ALA A 139 0.67 -12.67 12.30
CA ALA A 139 1.38 -12.99 11.07
C ALA A 139 2.56 -12.04 10.83
N VAL A 140 2.31 -10.73 10.96
CA VAL A 140 3.34 -9.70 10.81
C VAL A 140 4.41 -9.84 11.89
N ALA A 141 4.03 -10.03 13.16
CA ALA A 141 4.98 -10.21 14.25
C ALA A 141 5.93 -11.39 14.00
N LYS A 142 5.39 -12.55 13.60
CA LYS A 142 6.18 -13.73 13.27
C LYS A 142 7.15 -13.47 12.12
N ALA A 143 6.69 -12.83 11.05
CA ALA A 143 7.51 -12.53 9.88
C ALA A 143 8.63 -11.55 10.20
N VAL A 144 8.31 -10.49 10.95
CA VAL A 144 9.28 -9.46 11.36
C VAL A 144 10.33 -10.02 12.31
N ALA A 145 9.93 -10.83 13.29
CA ALA A 145 10.85 -11.53 14.19
C ALA A 145 11.84 -12.43 13.44
N LYS A 146 11.35 -13.17 12.43
CA LYS A 146 12.19 -13.99 11.55
C LYS A 146 13.17 -13.13 10.75
N ALA A 147 12.69 -12.07 10.10
CA ALA A 147 13.54 -11.17 9.31
C ALA A 147 14.61 -10.47 10.16
N ALA A 148 14.28 -10.10 11.40
CA ALA A 148 15.24 -9.49 12.33
C ALA A 148 16.39 -10.44 12.71
N ARG A 149 16.10 -11.75 12.86
CA ARG A 149 17.12 -12.78 13.09
C ARG A 149 17.99 -13.00 11.86
N GLU A 150 17.36 -13.12 10.69
CA GLU A 150 18.03 -13.36 9.40
C GLU A 150 18.93 -12.20 8.97
N SER A 151 18.57 -10.96 9.33
CA SER A 151 19.37 -9.76 9.07
C SER A 151 20.31 -9.38 10.22
N HIS A 152 20.46 -10.24 11.23
CA HIS A 152 21.39 -10.07 12.36
C HIS A 152 21.17 -8.82 13.23
N VAL A 153 19.97 -8.24 13.21
CA VAL A 153 19.60 -7.12 14.11
C VAL A 153 18.95 -7.60 15.41
N ALA A 154 18.47 -8.84 15.47
CA ALA A 154 17.97 -9.49 16.69
C ALA A 154 19.07 -9.73 17.75
N LYS A 155 18.68 -9.72 19.03
CA LYS A 155 19.55 -10.08 20.17
C LYS A 155 19.17 -11.40 20.84
N LEU A 156 18.08 -12.03 20.39
CA LEU A 156 17.59 -13.33 20.83
C LEU A 156 17.46 -14.27 19.64
#